data_AF-A0A6P4XUD4-F1
#
_entry.id   AF-A0A6P4XUD4-F1
#
_cell.length_a   1.000
_cell.length_b   1.000
_cell.length_c   1.000
_cell.angle_alpha   90.00
_cell.angle_beta   90.00
_cell.angle_gamma   90.00
#
_symmetry.space_group_name_H-M   'P 1'
#
loop_
_entity.id
_entity.type
_entity.pdbx_description
1 polymer ?
#
loop_
_entity_poly.entity_id
_entity_poly.type
_entity_poly.pdbx_seq_one_letter_code
_entity_poly.pdbx_strand_id
1 'polypeptide(L)'
;MASQAGTGNDMSFLPLVHEIIRGMDMESPDVNQKITELKTKFQKCRTMVEEMPGIDCSEEEQKQQIEQLRQQVTTKTDLLKKYKNLCAFECQDHDN
;
A
#
# COMPACT_ATOMS: atom_id res chain seq x y z
N MET A 1 9.99 -5.02 -1.18
CA MET A 1 8.80 -5.62 -1.82
C MET A 1 8.08 -4.48 -2.53
N ALA A 2 7.94 -4.57 -3.85
CA ALA A 2 7.32 -3.52 -4.65
C ALA A 2 5.82 -3.49 -4.34
N SER A 3 5.36 -2.42 -3.69
CA SER A 3 3.94 -2.12 -3.56
C SER A 3 3.41 -1.91 -4.98
N GLN A 4 2.67 -2.90 -5.49
CA GLN A 4 1.93 -2.75 -6.72
C GLN A 4 0.92 -1.62 -6.47
N ALA A 5 1.21 -0.44 -6.99
CA ALA A 5 0.21 0.59 -7.18
C ALA A 5 -0.79 0.02 -8.16
N GLY A 6 -1.86 -0.59 -7.63
CA GLY A 6 -2.98 -1.07 -8.41
C GLY A 6 -3.47 0.10 -9.25
N THR A 7 -3.26 -0.02 -10.56
CA THR A 7 -3.72 0.97 -11.51
C THR A 7 -5.20 1.20 -11.26
N GLY A 8 -5.66 2.45 -11.22
CA GLY A 8 -7.04 2.82 -10.88
C GLY A 8 -8.14 2.15 -11.74
N ASN A 9 -7.73 1.39 -12.75
CA ASN A 9 -8.59 0.59 -13.61
C ASN A 9 -9.07 -0.72 -12.95
N ASP A 10 -8.29 -1.32 -12.04
CA ASP A 10 -8.67 -2.59 -11.38
C ASP A 10 -9.89 -2.45 -10.47
N MET A 11 -10.15 -1.24 -9.95
CA MET A 11 -11.33 -0.90 -9.14
C MET A 11 -12.46 -0.24 -9.93
N SER A 12 -12.42 -0.27 -11.26
CA SER A 12 -13.51 0.26 -12.07
C SER A 12 -14.70 -0.71 -12.07
N PHE A 13 -15.84 -0.29 -11.51
CA PHE A 13 -17.08 -1.08 -11.49
C PHE A 13 -18.03 -0.71 -12.62
N LEU A 14 -17.89 0.49 -13.18
CA LEU A 14 -18.84 1.06 -14.15
C LEU A 14 -19.00 0.22 -15.43
N PRO A 15 -17.94 -0.34 -16.05
CA PRO A 15 -18.08 -1.20 -17.22
C PRO A 15 -18.95 -2.43 -16.92
N LEU A 16 -18.70 -3.08 -15.78
CA LEU A 16 -19.42 -4.28 -15.36
C LEU A 16 -20.88 -3.96 -15.01
N VAL A 17 -21.14 -2.85 -14.33
CA VAL A 17 -22.51 -2.38 -14.05
C VAL A 17 -23.27 -2.10 -15.34
N HIS A 18 -22.64 -1.40 -16.29
CA HIS A 18 -23.25 -1.11 -17.59
C HIS A 18 -23.53 -2.38 -18.40
N GLU A 19 -22.64 -3.37 -18.37
CA GLU A 19 -22.89 -4.68 -19.00
C GLU A 19 -24.05 -5.46 -18.36
N ILE A 20 -24.21 -5.38 -17.04
CA ILE A 20 -25.34 -5.99 -16.33
C ILE A 20 -26.65 -5.33 -16.77
N ILE A 21 -26.71 -3.98 -16.77
CA ILE A 21 -27.89 -3.23 -17.19
C ILE A 21 -28.26 -3.58 -18.64
N ARG A 22 -27.28 -3.53 -19.56
CA ARG A 22 -27.50 -3.91 -20.96
C ARG A 22 -27.94 -5.36 -21.12
N GLY A 23 -27.35 -6.27 -20.36
CA GLY A 23 -27.70 -7.69 -20.40
C GLY A 23 -29.13 -7.96 -19.90
N MET A 24 -29.62 -7.19 -18.92
CA MET A 24 -30.99 -7.27 -18.44
C MET A 24 -32.00 -6.80 -19.50
N ASP A 25 -31.70 -5.72 -20.21
CA ASP A 25 -32.54 -5.22 -21.30
C ASP A 25 -32.64 -6.20 -22.48
N MET A 26 -31.63 -7.06 -22.65
CA MET A 26 -31.54 -8.04 -23.74
C MET A 26 -31.84 -9.50 -23.32
N GLU A 27 -32.32 -9.73 -22.10
CA GLU A 27 -32.60 -11.06 -21.52
C GLU A 27 -31.41 -12.05 -21.62
N SER A 28 -30.19 -11.52 -21.49
CA SER A 28 -28.96 -12.28 -21.68
C SER A 28 -28.77 -13.32 -20.56
N PRO A 29 -28.41 -14.58 -20.86
CA PRO A 29 -28.31 -15.64 -19.85
C PRO A 29 -27.13 -15.45 -18.87
N ASP A 30 -26.14 -14.61 -19.19
CA ASP A 30 -24.93 -14.36 -18.40
C ASP A 30 -25.09 -13.27 -17.33
N VAL A 31 -26.24 -12.59 -17.24
CA VAL A 31 -26.45 -11.49 -16.28
C VAL A 31 -26.19 -11.90 -14.84
N ASN A 32 -26.66 -13.09 -14.43
CA ASN A 32 -26.44 -13.62 -13.08
C ASN A 32 -24.95 -13.85 -12.78
N GLN A 33 -24.18 -14.26 -13.78
CA GLN A 33 -22.73 -14.45 -13.64
C GLN A 33 -22.05 -13.09 -13.41
N LYS A 34 -22.41 -12.06 -14.20
CA LYS A 34 -21.87 -10.70 -14.04
C LYS A 34 -22.25 -10.05 -12.71
N ILE A 35 -23.46 -10.29 -12.21
CA ILE A 35 -23.87 -9.86 -10.86
C ILE A 35 -23.00 -10.53 -9.79
N THR A 36 -22.71 -11.82 -9.96
CA THR A 36 -21.84 -12.56 -9.03
C THR A 36 -20.42 -12.01 -9.05
N GLU A 37 -19.88 -11.76 -10.25
CA GLU A 37 -18.58 -11.10 -10.43
C GLU A 37 -18.53 -9.73 -9.74
N LEU A 38 -19.57 -8.91 -9.90
CA LEU A 38 -19.67 -7.60 -9.27
C LEU A 38 -19.63 -7.70 -7.74
N LYS A 39 -20.38 -8.64 -7.15
CA LYS A 39 -20.36 -8.92 -5.71
C LYS A 39 -18.98 -9.32 -5.22
N THR A 40 -18.31 -10.24 -5.94
CA THR A 40 -16.95 -10.67 -5.59
C THR A 40 -15.97 -9.51 -5.66
N LYS A 41 -16.07 -8.65 -6.68
CA LYS A 41 -15.21 -7.48 -6.84
C LYS A 41 -15.41 -6.46 -5.71
N PHE A 42 -16.65 -6.23 -5.29
CA PHE A 42 -16.94 -5.39 -4.12
C PHE A 42 -16.35 -5.97 -2.83
N GLN A 43 -16.52 -7.27 -2.61
CA GLN A 43 -15.99 -7.90 -1.41
C GLN A 43 -14.47 -7.81 -1.36
N LYS A 44 -13.80 -8.07 -2.49
CA LYS A 44 -12.35 -7.89 -2.60
C LYS A 44 -11.92 -6.46 -2.28
N CYS A 45 -12.62 -5.47 -2.84
CA CYS A 45 -12.33 -4.06 -2.58
C CYS A 45 -12.50 -3.71 -1.10
N ARG A 46 -13.58 -4.20 -0.46
CA ARG A 46 -13.82 -4.01 0.96
C ARG A 46 -12.68 -4.57 1.82
N THR A 47 -12.29 -5.82 1.56
CA THR A 47 -11.16 -6.45 2.27
C THR A 47 -9.86 -5.67 2.05
N MET A 48 -9.58 -5.20 0.84
CA MET A 48 -8.40 -4.37 0.58
C MET A 48 -8.39 -3.04 1.36
N VAL A 49 -9.55 -2.42 1.56
CA VAL A 49 -9.67 -1.20 2.37
C VAL A 49 -9.49 -1.51 3.84
N GLU A 50 -10.08 -2.60 4.33
CA GLU A 50 -9.96 -3.05 5.73
C GLU A 50 -8.53 -3.47 6.09
N GLU A 51 -7.78 -4.04 5.15
CA GLU A 51 -6.37 -4.42 5.34
C GLU A 51 -5.40 -3.25 5.10
N MET A 52 -5.89 -2.06 4.73
CA MET A 52 -5.04 -0.92 4.41
C MET A 52 -4.37 -0.36 5.68
N PRO A 53 -3.03 -0.29 5.73
CA PRO A 53 -2.35 0.23 6.90
C PRO A 53 -2.67 1.71 7.11
N GLY A 54 -2.98 2.08 8.35
CA GLY A 54 -3.32 3.45 8.72
C GLY A 54 -4.77 3.84 8.42
N ILE A 55 -5.64 2.91 7.99
CA ILE A 55 -7.07 3.19 7.77
C ILE A 55 -7.78 3.68 9.05
N ASP A 56 -7.29 3.26 10.22
CA ASP A 56 -7.79 3.67 11.53
C ASP A 56 -7.17 4.99 12.05
N CYS A 57 -6.19 5.55 11.34
CA CYS A 57 -5.48 6.76 11.76
C CYS A 57 -6.03 7.99 11.04
N SER A 58 -6.13 9.11 11.76
CA SER A 58 -6.41 10.40 11.13
C SER A 58 -5.25 10.84 10.23
N GLU A 59 -5.55 11.72 9.26
CA GLU A 59 -4.54 12.27 8.36
C GLU A 59 -3.39 12.94 9.10
N GLU A 60 -3.70 13.64 10.20
CA GLU A 60 -2.70 14.33 11.02
C GLU A 60 -1.77 13.33 11.74
N GLU A 61 -2.33 12.26 12.31
CA GLU A 61 -1.55 11.18 12.94
C GLU A 61 -0.64 10.49 11.93
N GLN A 62 -1.14 10.19 10.72
CA GLN A 62 -0.33 9.59 9.67
C GLN A 62 0.84 10.50 9.27
N LYS A 63 0.58 11.80 9.09
CA LYS A 63 1.62 12.80 8.78
C LYS A 63 2.67 12.90 9.89
N GLN A 64 2.23 12.93 11.14
CA GLN A 64 3.12 12.98 12.29
C GLN A 64 4.01 11.74 12.36
N GLN A 65 3.45 10.55 12.14
CA GLN A 65 4.20 9.30 12.14
C GLN A 65 5.26 9.26 11.03
N ILE A 66 4.93 9.75 9.83
CA ILE A 66 5.89 9.87 8.71
C ILE A 66 7.06 10.78 9.10
N GLU A 67 6.78 11.93 9.72
CA GLU A 67 7.82 12.87 10.13
C GLU A 67 8.73 12.27 11.21
N GLN A 68 8.15 11.60 12.21
CA GLN A 68 8.92 10.89 13.24
C GLN A 68 9.81 9.80 12.64
N LEU A 69 9.30 9.00 11.69
CA LEU A 69 10.08 7.96 11.02
C LEU A 69 11.24 8.55 10.23
N ARG A 70 11.04 9.68 9.54
CA ARG A 70 12.12 10.41 8.83
C ARG A 70 13.21 10.85 9.80
N GLN A 71 12.84 11.45 10.92
CA GLN A 71 13.78 11.88 11.95
C GLN A 71 14.56 10.71 12.55
N GLN A 72 13.89 9.57 12.79
CA GLN A 72 14.55 8.35 13.25
C GLN A 72 15.58 7.83 12.24
N VAL A 73 15.24 7.79 10.95
CA VAL A 73 16.16 7.36 9.89
C VAL A 73 17.38 8.27 9.84
N THR A 74 17.19 9.59 9.87
CA THR A 74 18.29 10.57 9.92
C THR A 74 19.18 10.32 11.13
N THR A 75 18.60 10.25 12.32
CA THR A 75 19.34 10.06 13.59
C THR A 75 20.12 8.75 13.60
N LYS A 76 19.49 7.64 13.18
CA LYS A 76 20.14 6.32 13.10
C LYS A 76 21.27 6.32 12.08
N THR A 77 21.08 6.99 10.94
CA THR A 77 22.11 7.13 9.91
C THR A 77 23.32 7.92 10.42
N ASP A 78 23.08 9.03 11.12
CA ASP A 78 24.15 9.85 11.68
C ASP A 78 24.91 9.12 12.79
N LEU A 79 24.20 8.33 13.60
CA LEU A 79 24.83 7.48 14.61
C LEU A 79 25.71 6.41 13.96
N LEU A 80 25.22 5.72 12.92
CA LEU A 80 26.01 4.76 12.15
C LEU A 80 27.24 5.41 11.51
N LYS A 81 27.11 6.62 10.95
CA LYS A 81 28.26 7.39 10.43
C LYS A 81 29.28 7.69 11.52
N LYS A 82 28.84 8.12 12.70
CA LYS A 82 29.72 8.37 13.86
C LYS A 82 30.47 7.11 14.26
N TYR A 83 29.78 5.98 14.40
CA TYR A 83 30.43 4.71 14.73
C TYR A 83 31.40 4.24 13.65
N LYS A 84 31.05 4.40 12.36
CA LYS A 84 31.94 4.09 11.25
C LYS A 84 33.21 4.94 11.29
N ASN A 85 33.08 6.23 11.58
CA ASN A 85 34.21 7.15 11.67
C ASN A 85 35.05 6.89 12.93
N LEU A 86 34.44 6.46 14.05
CA LEU A 86 35.16 6.08 15.27
C LEU A 86 35.95 4.77 15.08
N CYS A 87 35.36 3.76 14.44
CA CYS A 87 36.04 2.49 14.14
C CYS A 87 37.20 2.66 13.14
N ALA A 88 37.18 3.71 12.32
CA ALA A 88 38.29 4.06 11.43
C ALA A 88 39.54 4.62 12.15
N PHE A 89 39.47 4.90 13.46
CA PHE A 89 40.61 5.36 14.27
C PHE A 89 41.16 4.32 15.26
N GLU A 90 40.55 3.13 15.38
CA GLU A 90 40.99 2.08 16.33
C GLU A 90 41.72 0.89 15.66
N CYS A 91 41.96 0.93 14.35
CA CYS A 91 42.68 -0.12 13.62
C CYS A 91 44.12 0.30 13.22
N GLN A 92 44.76 1.15 14.04
CA GLN A 92 46.15 1.59 13.81
C GLN A 92 47.12 1.39 14.98
N ASP A 93 46.70 0.78 16.09
CA ASP A 93 47.61 0.52 17.22
C ASP A 93 47.56 -0.96 17.62
N HIS A 94 48.37 -1.78 16.94
CA HIS A 94 49.13 -2.90 17.54
C HIS A 94 49.98 -3.61 16.46
N ASP A 95 50.90 -2.88 15.83
CA ASP A 95 52.12 -3.44 15.25
C ASP A 95 53.31 -2.85 16.03
N ASN A 96 53.69 -3.50 17.13
CA ASN A 96 55.05 -3.59 17.66
C ASN A 96 55.15 -4.63 18.79
#